data_AF-A0A7S4UAE2-F1
#
_entry.id   AF-A0A7S4UAE2-F1
#
_cell.length_a   1.000
_cell.length_b   1.000
_cell.length_c   1.000
_cell.angle_alpha   90.00
_cell.angle_beta   90.00
_cell.angle_gamma   90.00
#
_symmetry.space_group_name_H-M   'P 1'
#
loop_
_entity.id
_entity.type
_entity.pdbx_description
1 polymer ?
#
loop_
_entity_poly.entity_id
_entity_poly.type
_entity_poly.pdbx_seq_one_letter_code
_entity_poly.pdbx_strand_id
1 'polypeptide(L)'
;SVFHFPLFCVTSGCCMVFVPMDKERENEKQIVLDADRGADLNCVALSDDMEVVLADEQGVFFYSRDGPGACYGFEGMQAVAGRRKFLMWFRGYLVVVSASGALDSLTVYDLSNRYIAYSSEFEKITHIVAEWGFIYIFTVDR
;
A
#
# COMPACT_ATOMS: atom_id res chain seq x y z
N SER A 1 -24.87 8.05 -17.59
CA SER A 1 -23.71 8.45 -16.79
C SER A 1 -22.46 7.86 -17.43
N VAL A 2 -21.47 8.68 -17.77
CA VAL A 2 -20.17 8.14 -18.22
C VAL A 2 -19.42 7.74 -16.96
N PHE A 3 -19.17 6.45 -16.79
CA PHE A 3 -18.34 5.94 -15.69
C PHE A 3 -16.92 6.42 -15.92
N HIS A 4 -16.45 7.34 -15.08
CA HIS A 4 -15.04 7.73 -15.03
C HIS A 4 -14.35 6.72 -14.11
N PHE A 5 -13.63 5.76 -14.69
CA PHE A 5 -12.81 4.82 -13.93
C PHE A 5 -11.35 5.30 -13.98
N PRO A 6 -10.77 5.83 -12.89
CA PRO A 6 -9.36 6.17 -12.87
C PRO A 6 -8.54 4.88 -12.94
N LEU A 7 -7.53 4.86 -13.82
CA LEU A 7 -6.55 3.79 -13.91
C LEU A 7 -5.27 4.26 -13.21
N PHE A 8 -4.95 3.66 -12.08
CA PHE A 8 -3.69 3.94 -11.37
C PHE A 8 -2.57 3.05 -11.92
N CYS A 9 -1.39 3.64 -12.07
CA CYS A 9 -0.15 2.95 -12.39
C CYS A 9 0.91 3.33 -11.36
N VAL A 10 1.52 2.33 -10.74
CA VAL A 10 2.61 2.50 -9.78
C VAL A 10 3.82 1.78 -10.32
N THR A 11 4.91 2.51 -10.50
CA THR A 11 6.22 1.95 -10.85
C THR A 11 7.09 1.87 -9.59
N SER A 12 8.35 1.43 -9.72
CA SER A 12 9.29 1.47 -8.61
C SER A 12 9.67 2.89 -8.15
N GLY A 13 9.42 3.92 -8.97
CA GLY A 13 9.83 5.30 -8.68
C GLY A 13 8.73 6.35 -8.75
N CYS A 14 7.54 6.03 -9.25
CA CYS A 14 6.47 7.00 -9.38
C CYS A 14 5.06 6.41 -9.26
N CYS A 15 4.12 7.27 -8.89
CA CYS A 15 2.69 7.00 -8.85
C CYS A 15 1.97 7.96 -9.80
N MET A 16 1.09 7.43 -10.64
CA MET A 16 0.36 8.20 -11.64
C MET A 16 -1.04 7.64 -11.86
N VAL A 17 -1.93 8.49 -12.34
CA VAL A 17 -3.30 8.13 -12.70
C VAL A 17 -3.63 8.57 -14.12
N PHE A 18 -4.30 7.70 -14.85
CA PHE A 18 -4.90 7.97 -16.14
C PHE A 18 -6.40 8.12 -15.92
N VAL A 19 -6.98 9.23 -16.37
CA VAL A 19 -8.43 9.48 -16.27
C VAL A 19 -9.02 9.46 -17.67
N PRO A 20 -9.57 8.31 -18.13
CA PRO A 20 -10.15 8.22 -19.46
C PRO A 20 -11.33 9.19 -19.58
N MET A 21 -11.43 9.84 -20.74
CA MET A 21 -12.58 10.66 -21.14
C MET A 21 -12.84 11.90 -20.27
N ASP A 22 -11.82 12.39 -19.55
CA ASP A 22 -11.90 13.69 -18.89
C ASP A 22 -11.84 14.81 -19.94
N LYS A 23 -13.01 15.38 -20.24
CA LYS A 23 -13.16 16.44 -21.25
C LYS A 23 -12.46 17.74 -20.86
N GLU A 24 -12.21 17.97 -19.57
CA GLU A 24 -11.47 19.15 -19.11
C GLU A 24 -9.96 18.94 -19.27
N ARG A 25 -9.51 17.69 -19.40
CA ARG A 25 -8.11 17.28 -19.48
C ARG A 25 -7.78 16.51 -20.77
N GLU A 26 -8.45 16.80 -21.88
CA GLU A 26 -8.27 16.06 -23.17
C GLU A 26 -6.80 15.96 -23.62
N ASN A 27 -5.96 16.94 -23.26
CA ASN A 27 -4.53 16.96 -23.59
C ASN A 27 -3.62 16.29 -22.53
N GLU A 28 -4.09 16.10 -21.30
CA GLU A 28 -3.36 15.45 -20.20
C GLU A 28 -3.88 14.02 -20.01
N LYS A 29 -3.27 13.10 -20.75
CA LYS A 29 -3.66 11.68 -20.70
C LYS A 29 -3.29 11.00 -19.38
N GLN A 30 -2.38 11.60 -18.60
CA GLN A 30 -1.88 11.08 -17.34
C GLN A 30 -1.57 12.23 -16.38
N ILE A 31 -1.79 12.00 -15.10
CA ILE A 31 -1.45 12.90 -14.00
C ILE A 31 -0.43 12.19 -13.14
N VAL A 32 0.75 12.79 -12.94
CA VAL A 32 1.75 12.29 -12.00
C VAL A 32 1.32 12.73 -10.60
N LEU A 33 0.97 11.76 -9.75
CA LEU A 33 0.53 12.00 -8.38
C LEU A 33 1.74 12.16 -7.45
N ASP A 34 2.81 11.40 -7.73
CA ASP A 34 4.09 11.50 -7.05
C ASP A 34 5.22 11.08 -8.01
N ALA A 35 6.17 11.97 -8.23
CA ALA A 35 7.29 11.75 -9.16
C ALA A 35 8.47 11.02 -8.52
N ASP A 36 8.52 11.00 -7.19
CA ASP A 36 9.67 10.50 -6.42
C ASP A 36 9.30 9.26 -5.57
N ARG A 37 8.03 8.84 -5.60
CA ARG A 37 7.53 7.70 -4.83
C ARG A 37 6.81 6.68 -5.69
N GLY A 38 7.38 5.49 -5.68
CA GLY A 38 6.78 4.30 -6.24
C GLY A 38 6.62 3.20 -5.20
N ALA A 39 6.58 1.97 -5.65
CA ALA A 39 6.61 0.80 -4.79
C ALA A 39 7.29 -0.38 -5.48
N ASP A 40 7.90 -1.24 -4.66
CA ASP A 40 8.32 -2.56 -5.08
C ASP A 40 7.11 -3.45 -5.41
N LEU A 41 7.38 -4.58 -6.06
CA LEU A 41 6.36 -5.60 -6.33
C LEU A 41 5.63 -5.99 -5.03
N ASN A 42 4.31 -6.12 -5.11
CA ASN A 42 3.41 -6.43 -3.99
C ASN A 42 3.39 -5.40 -2.84
N CYS A 43 4.02 -4.23 -3.00
CA CYS A 43 4.07 -3.20 -1.97
C CYS A 43 3.12 -2.02 -2.26
N VAL A 44 1.99 -2.31 -2.92
CA VAL A 44 0.90 -1.36 -3.17
C VAL A 44 -0.37 -1.94 -2.56
N ALA A 45 -1.10 -1.12 -1.80
CA ALA A 45 -2.40 -1.49 -1.25
C ALA A 45 -3.48 -0.50 -1.71
N LEU A 46 -4.75 -0.88 -1.54
CA LEU A 46 -5.91 -0.03 -1.81
C LEU A 46 -6.71 0.16 -0.52
N SER A 47 -6.92 1.40 -0.09
CA SER A 47 -7.70 1.71 1.10
C SER A 47 -9.20 1.41 0.89
N ASP A 48 -9.96 1.41 1.99
CA ASP A 48 -11.43 1.28 1.93
C ASP A 48 -12.08 2.45 1.17
N ASP A 49 -11.38 3.60 1.10
CA ASP A 49 -11.78 4.80 0.36
C ASP A 49 -11.29 4.81 -1.10
N MET A 50 -10.82 3.65 -1.61
CA MET A 50 -10.31 3.48 -2.99
C MET A 50 -9.07 4.34 -3.31
N GLU A 51 -8.28 4.68 -2.30
CA GLU A 51 -7.01 5.38 -2.49
C GLU A 51 -5.87 4.38 -2.64
N VAL A 52 -4.89 4.72 -3.48
CA VAL A 52 -3.64 3.99 -3.56
C VAL A 52 -2.81 4.28 -2.32
N VAL A 53 -2.42 3.23 -1.61
CA VAL A 53 -1.58 3.32 -0.42
C VAL A 53 -0.18 2.86 -0.79
N LEU A 54 0.76 3.78 -0.69
CA LEU A 54 2.19 3.52 -0.80
C LEU A 54 2.84 3.71 0.56
N ALA A 55 4.03 3.14 0.72
CA ALA A 55 4.82 3.39 1.89
C ALA A 55 6.30 3.44 1.51
N ASP A 56 7.12 4.08 2.32
CA ASP A 56 8.59 4.14 2.23
C ASP A 56 9.19 4.41 3.62
N GLU A 57 10.47 4.76 3.70
CA GLU A 57 11.14 5.12 4.94
C GLU A 57 10.60 6.38 5.64
N GLN A 58 9.85 7.22 4.93
CA GLN A 58 9.26 8.46 5.42
C GLN A 58 7.86 8.23 6.00
N GLY A 59 7.18 7.15 5.62
CA GLY A 59 5.89 6.77 6.20
C GLY A 59 4.95 6.09 5.21
N VAL A 60 3.66 6.28 5.42
CA VAL A 60 2.56 5.74 4.59
C VAL A 60 1.83 6.90 3.93
N PHE A 61 1.58 6.80 2.62
CA PHE A 61 1.05 7.87 1.77
C PHE A 61 -0.16 7.36 0.99
N PHE A 62 -1.19 8.21 0.93
CA PHE A 62 -2.44 7.90 0.26
C PHE A 62 -2.56 8.78 -0.99
N TYR A 63 -3.04 8.22 -2.09
CA TYR A 63 -3.25 8.93 -3.34
C TYR A 63 -4.61 8.63 -3.92
N SER A 64 -5.36 9.69 -4.19
CA SER A 64 -6.64 9.63 -4.90
C SER A 64 -6.46 10.09 -6.35
N ARG A 65 -7.54 10.05 -7.13
CA ARG A 65 -7.56 10.62 -8.48
C ARG A 65 -7.35 12.14 -8.50
N ASP A 66 -7.62 12.82 -7.38
CA ASP A 66 -7.58 14.27 -7.26
C ASP A 66 -6.22 14.76 -6.74
N GLY A 67 -5.35 13.84 -6.30
CA GLY A 67 -4.01 14.16 -5.82
C GLY A 67 -3.61 13.38 -4.56
N PRO A 68 -2.49 13.77 -3.93
CA PRO A 68 -2.08 13.24 -2.63
C PRO A 68 -3.13 13.49 -1.54
N GLY A 69 -3.36 12.47 -0.73
CA GLY A 69 -4.27 12.47 0.41
C GLY A 69 -3.51 12.51 1.74
N ALA A 70 -4.00 11.73 2.70
CA ALA A 70 -3.37 11.65 4.02
C ALA A 70 -1.97 11.03 3.97
N CYS A 71 -1.14 11.37 4.96
CA CYS A 71 0.10 10.66 5.23
C CYS A 71 0.23 10.35 6.72
N TYR A 72 0.83 9.21 7.04
CA TYR A 72 0.99 8.73 8.40
C TYR A 72 2.43 8.31 8.68
N GLY A 73 2.93 8.72 9.84
CA GLY A 73 4.21 8.31 10.40
C GLY A 73 4.15 8.37 11.91
N PHE A 74 4.62 7.33 12.59
CA PHE A 74 4.76 7.29 14.05
C PHE A 74 5.87 6.34 14.49
N GLU A 75 6.28 6.49 15.75
CA GLU A 75 7.30 5.63 16.36
C GLU A 75 6.83 4.17 16.38
N GLY A 76 7.63 3.24 15.85
CA GLY A 76 7.25 1.83 15.73
C GLY A 76 6.96 1.35 14.30
N MET A 77 6.99 2.24 13.31
CA MET A 77 6.80 1.87 11.90
C MET A 77 8.07 1.32 11.22
N GLN A 78 8.94 0.62 11.96
CA GLN A 78 10.20 0.11 11.38
C GLN A 78 9.95 -0.91 10.27
N ALA A 79 8.86 -1.70 10.35
CA ALA A 79 8.54 -2.64 9.27
C ALA A 79 8.19 -1.91 7.97
N VAL A 80 7.60 -0.70 8.06
CA VAL A 80 7.30 0.16 6.92
C VAL A 80 8.61 0.66 6.28
N ALA A 81 9.55 1.16 7.08
CA ALA A 81 10.83 1.66 6.58
C ALA A 81 11.81 0.55 6.13
N GLY A 82 11.51 -0.71 6.46
CA GLY A 82 12.34 -1.86 6.12
C GLY A 82 12.14 -2.36 4.69
N ARG A 83 12.83 -3.47 4.37
CA ARG A 83 12.66 -4.18 3.10
C ARG A 83 11.36 -4.97 3.11
N ARG A 84 10.30 -4.35 2.62
CA ARG A 84 8.96 -4.95 2.52
C ARG A 84 8.91 -6.02 1.44
N LYS A 85 8.08 -7.03 1.68
CA LYS A 85 7.69 -8.05 0.71
C LYS A 85 6.24 -7.89 0.28
N PHE A 86 5.37 -7.46 1.20
CA PHE A 86 3.96 -7.25 0.94
C PHE A 86 3.44 -6.03 1.69
N LEU A 87 2.53 -5.31 1.04
CA LEU A 87 1.68 -4.29 1.61
C LEU A 87 0.23 -4.66 1.31
N MET A 88 -0.64 -4.66 2.32
CA MET A 88 -2.06 -4.96 2.15
C MET A 88 -2.88 -4.07 3.07
N TRP A 89 -4.04 -3.65 2.59
CA TRP A 89 -5.02 -2.96 3.40
C TRP A 89 -6.14 -3.91 3.79
N PHE A 90 -6.63 -3.81 5.02
CA PHE A 90 -7.78 -4.58 5.47
C PHE A 90 -8.55 -3.83 6.56
N ARG A 91 -9.74 -3.31 6.22
CA ARG A 91 -10.71 -2.73 7.17
C ARG A 91 -10.10 -1.68 8.11
N GLY A 92 -9.45 -0.67 7.55
CA GLY A 92 -8.77 0.39 8.32
C GLY A 92 -7.37 0.04 8.83
N TYR A 93 -6.91 -1.20 8.65
CA TYR A 93 -5.58 -1.63 9.07
C TYR A 93 -4.62 -1.78 7.90
N LEU A 94 -3.39 -1.33 8.11
CA LEU A 94 -2.29 -1.57 7.18
C LEU A 94 -1.50 -2.80 7.63
N VAL A 95 -1.41 -3.80 6.77
CA VAL A 95 -0.60 -5.00 6.97
C VAL A 95 0.69 -4.85 6.18
N VAL A 96 1.81 -5.01 6.87
CA VAL A 96 3.15 -4.93 6.29
C VAL A 96 3.87 -6.23 6.57
N VAL A 97 4.40 -6.85 5.53
CA VAL A 97 5.32 -7.99 5.66
C VAL A 97 6.70 -7.52 5.24
N SER A 98 7.70 -7.75 6.09
CA SER A 98 9.09 -7.36 5.83
C SER A 98 10.04 -8.54 6.01
N ALA A 99 11.05 -8.62 5.15
CA ALA A 99 12.06 -9.66 5.23
C ALA A 99 13.01 -9.39 6.41
N SER A 100 13.05 -10.29 7.40
CA SER A 100 13.85 -10.14 8.63
C SER A 100 14.80 -11.33 8.82
N GLY A 101 15.83 -11.40 7.97
CA GLY A 101 16.84 -12.45 8.07
C GLY A 101 16.25 -13.85 7.81
N ALA A 102 16.14 -14.66 8.86
CA ALA A 102 15.64 -16.05 8.76
C ALA A 102 14.11 -16.16 8.73
N LEU A 103 13.41 -15.20 9.32
CA LEU A 103 11.95 -15.14 9.38
C LEU A 103 11.45 -13.88 8.67
N ASP A 104 10.20 -13.89 8.23
CA ASP A 104 9.51 -12.69 7.79
C ASP A 104 8.70 -12.12 8.96
N SER A 105 8.79 -10.82 9.17
CA SER A 105 7.94 -10.14 10.15
C SER A 105 6.64 -9.71 9.48
N LEU A 106 5.51 -9.91 10.16
CA LEU A 106 4.22 -9.37 9.79
C LEU A 106 3.76 -8.42 10.89
N THR A 107 3.50 -7.18 10.51
CA THR A 107 3.02 -6.13 11.41
C THR A 107 1.70 -5.56 10.88
N VAL A 108 0.72 -5.42 11.77
CA VAL A 108 -0.57 -4.79 11.48
C VAL A 108 -0.63 -3.46 12.23
N TYR A 109 -0.77 -2.39 11.48
CA TYR A 109 -0.83 -1.03 11.99
C TYR A 109 -2.26 -0.50 11.96
N ASP A 110 -2.66 0.15 13.05
CA ASP A 110 -3.80 1.06 13.07
C ASP A 110 -3.25 2.47 12.86
N LEU A 111 -3.41 3.00 11.64
CA LEU A 111 -2.85 4.31 11.28
C LEU A 111 -3.59 5.46 11.96
N SER A 112 -4.91 5.32 12.11
CA SER A 112 -5.76 6.34 12.73
C SER A 112 -5.43 6.53 14.21
N ASN A 113 -5.23 5.42 14.93
CA ASN A 113 -4.88 5.42 16.34
C ASN A 113 -3.37 5.42 16.59
N ARG A 114 -2.55 5.39 15.54
CA ARG A 114 -1.08 5.47 15.58
C ARG A 114 -0.43 4.40 16.49
N TYR A 115 -0.86 3.15 16.37
CA TYR A 115 -0.27 2.06 17.14
C TYR A 115 -0.19 0.74 16.36
N ILE A 116 0.60 -0.20 16.88
CA ILE A 116 0.75 -1.54 16.33
C ILE A 116 -0.32 -2.44 16.94
N ALA A 117 -1.30 -2.84 16.12
CA ALA A 117 -2.39 -3.72 16.53
C ALA A 117 -1.93 -5.19 16.70
N TYR A 118 -0.96 -5.62 15.88
CA TYR A 118 -0.39 -6.96 15.95
C TYR A 118 1.02 -6.98 15.35
N SER A 119 1.90 -7.82 15.90
CA SER A 119 3.21 -8.11 15.31
C SER A 119 3.63 -9.53 15.64
N SER A 120 4.10 -10.27 14.64
CA SER A 120 4.66 -11.61 14.82
C SER A 120 5.63 -11.95 13.69
N GLU A 121 6.38 -13.04 13.89
CA GLU A 121 7.35 -13.55 12.93
C GLU A 121 6.88 -14.90 12.41
N PHE A 122 7.04 -15.11 11.11
CA PHE A 122 6.64 -16.32 10.42
C PHE A 122 7.79 -16.84 9.57
N GLU A 123 7.76 -18.13 9.31
CA GLU A 123 8.61 -18.69 8.27
C GLU A 123 8.21 -18.13 6.91
N LYS A 124 9.20 -18.02 6.02
CA LYS A 124 9.14 -17.38 4.70
C LYS A 124 7.71 -17.31 4.12
N ILE A 125 7.09 -16.16 4.30
CA ILE A 125 5.76 -15.82 3.79
C ILE A 125 5.87 -15.70 2.27
N THR A 126 5.02 -16.44 1.58
CA THR A 126 4.96 -16.46 0.11
C THR A 126 3.82 -15.61 -0.43
N HIS A 127 2.70 -15.56 0.28
CA HIS A 127 1.51 -14.82 -0.12
C HIS A 127 0.73 -14.37 1.12
N ILE A 128 0.05 -13.23 0.99
CA ILE A 128 -0.99 -12.79 1.91
C ILE A 128 -2.26 -12.51 1.11
N VAL A 129 -3.40 -12.90 1.66
CA VAL A 129 -4.72 -12.71 1.03
C VAL A 129 -5.71 -12.27 2.11
N ALA A 130 -6.58 -11.32 1.79
CA ALA A 130 -7.67 -10.92 2.66
C ALA A 130 -9.01 -11.23 1.97
N GLU A 131 -9.71 -12.24 2.46
CA GLU A 131 -11.00 -12.67 1.91
C GLU A 131 -11.95 -13.08 3.03
N TRP A 132 -13.25 -12.89 2.82
CA TRP A 132 -14.32 -13.30 3.74
C TRP A 132 -14.19 -12.82 5.19
N GLY A 133 -13.53 -11.66 5.38
CA GLY A 133 -13.33 -11.07 6.71
C GLY A 133 -12.14 -11.64 7.48
N PHE A 134 -11.26 -12.39 6.82
CA PHE A 134 -10.03 -12.94 7.40
C PHE A 134 -8.81 -12.53 6.60
N ILE A 135 -7.66 -12.55 7.28
CA ILE A 135 -6.34 -12.42 6.68
C ILE A 135 -5.69 -13.81 6.71
N TYR A 136 -5.30 -14.30 5.54
CA TYR A 136 -4.63 -15.58 5.35
C TYR A 136 -3.17 -15.33 5.02
N ILE A 137 -2.29 -16.06 5.70
CA ILE A 137 -0.84 -16.02 5.50
C ILE A 137 -0.41 -17.39 5.01
N PHE A 138 0.27 -17.43 3.86
CA PHE A 138 0.78 -18.67 3.27
C PHE A 138 2.29 -18.72 3.42
N THR A 139 2.79 -19.69 4.17
CA THR A 139 4.22 -19.94 4.38
C THR A 139 4.65 -21.17 3.58
N VAL A 140 5.94 -21.30 3.31
CA VAL A 140 6.49 -22.60 2.90
C VAL A 140 6.65 -23.48 4.14
N ASP A 141 6.41 -24.79 3.98
CA ASP A 141 6.76 -25.78 4.99
C ASP A 141 8.29 -25.90 5.11
N ARG A 142 8.74 -26.44 6.25
CA ARG A 142 10.13 -26.89 6.45
C ARG A 142 10.39 -28.24 5.80
#